data_AF-A0A1D9H6C8-F1
#
_entry.id   AF-A0A1D9H6C8-F1
#
_cell.length_a   1.000
_cell.length_b   1.000
_cell.length_c   1.000
_cell.angle_alpha   90.00
_cell.angle_beta   90.00
_cell.angle_gamma   90.00
#
_symmetry.space_group_name_H-M   'P 1'
#
loop_
_entity.id
_entity.type
_entity.pdbx_description
1 polymer ?
#
loop_
_entity_poly.entity_id
_entity_poly.type
_entity_poly.pdbx_seq_one_letter_code
_entity_poly.pdbx_strand_id
1 'polypeptide(L)'
;MAGFGWIAGDVLLTFLWQGLCIQAAAACLLWWMRPASARARYAVLCAALVLCVVVPVLDAAARLDTWQASAVLPDGAAGIVTLPATWSGVLAGMPAMATPALPWRAWLAMAWLAGVSGMTLRLLLGMAWLRQVIRSSRPWTDAAWTARVEALSRRLRLPRGVALRIAPGLSSPVTAGWWRPVVLVPAGLVSGMPADLLEALLAHELAHVRRLDYLVNFLQRVIEALLFFHPSVWWLSRRLGEEREHIADDMAAACIGAPRTLARALDSLSRGMPEPSAGLDLAQQARGGALAQRIRRLLRPAPAPSRAALAAPWLAAALGLACAAAWTVPAAPTAPSGSGLAGIEALVKASGAAHVLVVDAASGAKLIGRAEHEEVPIASLTKLMTAMVVLDTAPDLARPVRIEREDAEATRNSVSQLPVGASATLGTLLKLALMSSDNRAAHALARSYPGGTPAFERSLRDKMAQLGLMHTTLREPTGLSPANRSTAADIERIVNAAAAYPEIARDSTRPAETVNIEGGALHYRNTNPLVGRRGWDIQLSKTGMSPAAGRCLVMRVRVQGRDLTLVLLKARQQPA
;
A
#
# COMPACT_ATOMS: atom_id res chain seq x y z
N MET A 1 7.88 -11.35 19.54
CA MET A 1 7.33 -12.21 18.46
C MET A 1 6.03 -11.69 17.83
N ALA A 2 5.12 -11.05 18.58
CA ALA A 2 3.85 -10.56 18.04
C ALA A 2 3.97 -9.51 16.91
N GLY A 3 5.00 -8.65 16.93
CA GLY A 3 5.22 -7.63 15.89
C GLY A 3 5.63 -8.20 14.53
N PHE A 4 6.43 -9.27 14.50
CA PHE A 4 6.90 -9.88 13.25
C PHE A 4 5.76 -10.54 12.45
N GLY A 5 4.87 -11.27 13.14
CA GLY A 5 3.70 -11.90 12.50
C GLY A 5 2.73 -10.88 11.90
N TRP A 6 2.61 -9.69 12.50
CA TRP A 6 1.80 -8.60 11.99
C TRP A 6 2.38 -8.00 10.70
N ILE A 7 3.68 -7.66 10.70
CA ILE A 7 4.35 -7.11 9.52
C ILE A 7 4.32 -8.10 8.35
N ALA A 8 4.62 -9.37 8.61
CA ALA A 8 4.63 -10.40 7.57
C ALA A 8 3.24 -10.57 6.93
N GLY A 9 2.18 -10.65 7.73
CA GLY A 9 0.81 -10.77 7.21
C GLY A 9 0.39 -9.58 6.34
N ASP A 10 0.75 -8.36 6.74
CA ASP A 10 0.45 -7.15 5.99
C ASP A 10 1.18 -7.07 4.64
N VAL A 11 2.47 -7.42 4.64
CA VAL A 11 3.30 -7.44 3.43
C VAL A 11 2.76 -8.46 2.44
N LEU A 12 2.37 -9.65 2.91
CA LEU A 12 1.77 -10.69 2.06
C LEU A 12 0.49 -10.22 1.37
N LEU A 13 -0.40 -9.53 2.11
CA LEU A 13 -1.65 -8.99 1.55
C LEU A 13 -1.39 -7.86 0.56
N THR A 14 -0.46 -6.96 0.88
CA THR A 14 -0.11 -5.83 0.02
C THR A 14 0.55 -6.35 -1.27
N PHE A 15 1.33 -7.42 -1.19
CA PHE A 15 2.00 -7.99 -2.35
C PHE A 15 1.04 -8.60 -3.38
N LEU A 16 -0.17 -9.00 -2.99
CA LEU A 16 -1.16 -9.59 -3.92
C LEU A 16 -1.45 -8.69 -5.12
N TRP A 17 -1.68 -7.40 -4.88
CA TRP A 17 -1.93 -6.47 -5.99
C TRP A 17 -0.63 -5.96 -6.61
N GLN A 18 0.46 -5.83 -5.83
CA GLN A 18 1.77 -5.41 -6.34
C GLN A 18 2.32 -6.41 -7.37
N GLY A 19 2.24 -7.71 -7.09
CA GLY A 19 2.67 -8.76 -8.01
C GLY A 19 1.87 -8.77 -9.31
N LEU A 20 0.56 -8.49 -9.24
CA LEU A 20 -0.30 -8.32 -10.43
C LEU A 20 0.12 -7.10 -11.26
N CYS A 21 0.44 -5.96 -10.64
CA CYS A 21 0.96 -4.79 -11.33
C CYS A 21 2.30 -5.07 -12.03
N ILE A 22 3.22 -5.76 -11.36
CA ILE A 22 4.51 -6.18 -11.95
C ILE A 22 4.27 -7.09 -13.17
N GLN A 23 3.35 -8.05 -13.07
CA GLN A 23 2.98 -8.90 -14.20
C GLN A 23 2.37 -8.10 -15.35
N ALA A 24 1.44 -7.19 -15.09
CA ALA A 24 0.78 -6.39 -16.11
C ALA A 24 1.82 -5.54 -16.87
N ALA A 25 2.72 -4.87 -16.14
CA ALA A 25 3.82 -4.11 -16.72
C ALA A 25 4.72 -5.00 -17.59
N ALA A 26 5.15 -6.16 -17.06
CA ALA A 26 5.97 -7.11 -17.81
C ALA A 26 5.25 -7.62 -19.07
N ALA A 27 3.95 -7.91 -19.00
CA ALA A 27 3.15 -8.37 -20.13
C ALA A 27 3.02 -7.29 -21.22
N CYS A 28 2.75 -6.03 -20.85
CA CYS A 28 2.73 -4.90 -21.78
C CYS A 28 4.08 -4.70 -22.47
N LEU A 29 5.18 -4.81 -21.71
CA LEU A 29 6.53 -4.70 -22.26
C LEU A 29 6.85 -5.84 -23.21
N LEU A 30 6.51 -7.09 -22.86
CA LEU A 30 6.71 -8.24 -23.74
C LEU A 30 5.85 -8.16 -25.00
N TRP A 31 4.65 -7.58 -24.90
CA TRP A 31 3.78 -7.32 -26.05
C TRP A 31 4.42 -6.28 -27.00
N TRP A 32 4.97 -5.20 -26.45
CA TRP A 32 5.70 -4.20 -27.24
C TRP A 32 7.00 -4.76 -27.82
N MET A 33 7.71 -5.60 -27.05
CA MET A 33 8.98 -6.22 -27.39
C MET A 33 8.84 -7.53 -28.18
N ARG A 34 7.66 -7.82 -28.75
CA ARG A 34 7.46 -8.94 -29.67
C ARG A 34 8.51 -9.03 -30.80
N PRO A 35 8.96 -7.92 -31.43
CA PRO A 35 10.01 -8.00 -32.44
C PRO A 35 11.43 -8.05 -31.85
N ALA A 36 11.59 -7.88 -30.53
CA ALA A 36 12.90 -7.85 -29.88
C ALA A 36 13.53 -9.25 -29.78
N SER A 37 14.84 -9.29 -29.57
CA SER A 37 15.55 -10.56 -29.34
C SER A 37 15.07 -11.27 -28.07
N ALA A 38 15.16 -12.60 -28.06
CA ALA A 38 14.85 -13.41 -26.87
C ALA A 38 15.66 -12.97 -25.63
N ARG A 39 16.91 -12.54 -25.83
CA ARG A 39 17.77 -11.99 -24.75
C ARG A 39 17.18 -10.74 -24.09
N ALA A 40 16.62 -9.83 -24.88
CA ALA A 40 16.02 -8.61 -24.34
C ALA A 40 14.74 -8.91 -23.54
N ARG A 41 13.89 -9.80 -24.06
CA ARG A 41 12.67 -10.26 -23.36
C ARG A 41 13.01 -11.01 -22.06
N TYR A 42 14.03 -11.86 -22.11
CA TYR A 42 14.59 -12.55 -20.95
C TYR A 42 15.06 -11.57 -19.87
N ALA A 43 15.77 -10.50 -20.24
CA ALA A 43 16.24 -9.49 -19.28
C ALA A 43 15.07 -8.77 -18.57
N VAL A 44 14.00 -8.43 -19.29
CA VAL A 44 12.79 -7.85 -18.70
C VAL A 44 12.13 -8.81 -17.71
N LEU A 45 12.03 -10.09 -18.06
CA LEU A 45 11.47 -11.11 -17.18
C LEU A 45 12.32 -11.35 -15.93
N CYS A 46 13.66 -11.32 -16.05
CA CYS A 46 14.56 -11.33 -14.90
C CYS A 46 14.32 -10.13 -13.97
N ALA A 47 14.25 -8.91 -14.53
CA ALA A 47 14.01 -7.71 -13.76
C ALA A 47 12.66 -7.75 -13.04
N ALA A 48 11.60 -8.20 -13.72
CA ALA A 48 10.27 -8.37 -13.12
C ALA A 48 10.29 -9.39 -11.96
N LEU A 49 10.99 -10.51 -12.12
CA LEU A 49 11.11 -11.52 -11.07
C LEU A 49 11.91 -11.01 -9.85
N VAL A 50 12.95 -10.19 -10.07
CA VAL A 50 13.69 -9.52 -9.00
C VAL A 50 12.80 -8.51 -8.27
N LEU A 51 11.99 -7.73 -9.00
CA LEU A 51 11.04 -6.79 -8.40
C LEU A 51 10.01 -7.49 -7.51
N CYS A 52 9.58 -8.70 -7.87
CA CYS A 52 8.69 -9.51 -7.02
C CYS A 52 9.30 -9.84 -5.64
N VAL A 53 10.63 -9.80 -5.49
CA VAL A 53 11.32 -10.00 -4.20
C VAL A 53 11.64 -8.67 -3.53
N VAL A 54 12.15 -7.70 -4.29
CA VAL A 54 12.62 -6.42 -3.76
C VAL A 54 11.45 -5.60 -3.18
N VAL A 55 10.31 -5.52 -3.88
CA VAL A 55 9.15 -4.74 -3.44
C VAL A 55 8.64 -5.15 -2.06
N PRO A 56 8.31 -6.44 -1.78
CA PRO A 56 7.83 -6.83 -0.45
C PRO A 56 8.91 -6.72 0.64
N VAL A 57 10.19 -6.88 0.30
CA VAL A 57 11.30 -6.68 1.26
C VAL A 57 11.40 -5.21 1.67
N LEU A 58 11.28 -4.28 0.72
CA LEU A 58 11.28 -2.84 1.01
C LEU A 58 10.04 -2.42 1.83
N ASP A 59 8.85 -2.95 1.52
CA ASP A 59 7.63 -2.73 2.32
C ASP A 59 7.80 -3.25 3.75
N ALA A 60 8.37 -4.45 3.92
CA ALA A 60 8.67 -5.01 5.24
C ALA A 60 9.67 -4.14 6.03
N ALA A 61 10.73 -3.66 5.37
CA ALA A 61 11.74 -2.80 6.01
C ALA A 61 11.14 -1.46 6.48
N ALA A 62 10.32 -0.81 5.64
CA ALA A 62 9.66 0.44 6.00
C ALA A 62 8.68 0.28 7.19
N ARG A 63 7.96 -0.85 7.24
CA ARG A 63 7.07 -1.18 8.36
C ARG A 63 7.82 -1.54 9.64
N LEU A 64 9.00 -2.15 9.51
CA LEU A 64 9.85 -2.45 10.66
C LEU A 64 10.42 -1.17 11.28
N ASP A 65 10.87 -0.24 10.45
CA ASP A 65 11.40 1.06 10.88
C ASP A 65 10.35 1.90 11.63
N THR A 66 9.14 2.00 11.07
CA THR A 66 8.00 2.68 11.74
C THR A 66 7.58 1.99 13.04
N TRP A 67 7.63 0.66 13.11
CA TRP A 67 7.35 -0.09 14.35
C TRP A 67 8.42 0.13 15.42
N GLN A 68 9.70 0.11 15.05
CA GLN A 68 10.81 0.40 15.97
C GLN A 68 10.76 1.83 16.49
N ALA A 69 10.51 2.81 15.61
CA ALA A 69 10.35 4.21 16.00
C ALA A 69 9.18 4.42 16.99
N SER A 70 8.14 3.58 16.93
CA SER A 70 7.00 3.61 17.86
C SER A 70 7.26 2.87 19.19
N ALA A 71 8.31 2.05 19.28
CA ALA A 71 8.64 1.22 20.43
C ALA A 71 9.71 1.83 21.36
N VAL A 72 10.43 2.86 20.90
CA VAL A 72 11.38 3.61 21.74
C VAL A 72 10.59 4.56 22.64
N LEU A 73 10.48 4.23 23.92
CA LEU A 73 10.10 5.19 24.96
C LEU A 73 11.20 6.27 25.00
N PRO A 74 10.85 7.57 25.08
CA PRO A 74 11.86 8.62 25.19
C PRO A 74 12.69 8.40 26.47
N ASP A 75 14.02 8.37 26.29
CA ASP A 75 15.02 8.36 27.36
C ASP A 75 14.79 9.57 28.28
N GLY A 76 14.06 9.35 29.37
CA GLY A 76 13.54 10.41 30.23
C GLY A 76 12.31 9.99 31.04
N ALA A 77 11.62 8.92 30.64
CA ALA A 77 10.50 8.34 31.40
C ALA A 77 10.92 7.46 32.60
N ALA A 78 12.18 7.54 33.03
CA ALA A 78 12.66 6.93 34.28
C ALA A 78 12.50 7.87 35.50
N GLY A 79 11.64 8.89 35.39
CA GLY A 79 11.13 9.61 36.55
C GLY A 79 10.15 8.72 37.30
N ILE A 80 10.56 8.21 38.46
CA ILE A 80 9.78 7.40 39.39
C ILE A 80 8.45 8.11 39.68
N VAL A 81 7.37 7.70 39.02
CA VAL A 81 6.01 7.97 39.47
C VAL A 81 5.67 6.87 40.48
N THR A 82 5.92 7.12 41.77
CA THR A 82 5.30 6.33 42.83
C THR A 82 3.80 6.61 42.80
N LEU A 83 3.05 5.73 42.16
CA LEU A 83 1.59 5.73 42.28
C LEU A 83 1.23 5.44 43.75
N PRO A 84 0.24 6.14 44.35
CA PRO A 84 -0.27 5.80 45.67
C PRO A 84 -0.78 4.35 45.68
N ALA A 85 -0.51 3.60 46.76
CA ALA A 85 -0.87 2.17 46.90
C ALA A 85 -2.38 1.86 46.72
N THR A 86 -3.23 2.87 46.71
CA THR A 86 -4.67 2.75 46.40
C THR A 86 -4.93 2.50 44.91
N TRP A 87 -4.06 2.98 44.02
CA TRP A 87 -4.22 2.82 42.57
C TRP A 87 -3.69 1.49 42.04
N SER A 88 -2.77 0.84 42.75
CA SER A 88 -2.29 -0.50 42.37
C SER A 88 -3.39 -1.56 42.45
N GLY A 89 -4.31 -1.44 43.41
CA GLY A 89 -5.49 -2.33 43.51
C GLY A 89 -6.52 -2.10 42.40
N VAL A 90 -6.73 -0.84 42.01
CA VAL A 90 -7.66 -0.46 40.92
C VAL A 90 -7.09 -0.89 39.56
N LEU A 91 -5.79 -0.72 39.34
CA LEU A 91 -5.12 -1.18 38.10
C LEU A 91 -4.98 -2.70 38.04
N ALA A 92 -4.81 -3.40 39.17
CA ALA A 92 -4.77 -4.86 39.23
C ALA A 92 -6.16 -5.51 39.02
N GLY A 93 -7.25 -4.78 39.34
CA GLY A 93 -8.63 -5.21 39.13
C GLY A 93 -9.24 -4.77 37.80
N MET A 94 -8.60 -3.87 37.06
CA MET A 94 -8.99 -3.57 35.69
C MET A 94 -8.71 -4.81 34.83
N PRO A 95 -9.71 -5.38 34.12
CA PRO A 95 -9.42 -6.38 33.12
C PRO A 95 -8.43 -5.74 32.17
N ALA A 96 -7.24 -6.32 32.02
CA ALA A 96 -6.26 -5.88 31.05
C ALA A 96 -7.02 -5.68 29.74
N MET A 97 -7.15 -4.43 29.29
CA MET A 97 -7.87 -4.09 28.07
C MET A 97 -7.36 -5.04 27.00
N ALA A 98 -8.23 -5.95 26.57
CA ALA A 98 -7.86 -7.02 25.67
C ALA A 98 -7.28 -6.38 24.41
N THR A 99 -5.96 -6.45 24.22
CA THR A 99 -5.40 -6.37 22.88
C THR A 99 -5.55 -7.76 22.27
N PRO A 100 -6.47 -7.96 21.29
CA PRO A 100 -6.06 -8.78 20.17
C PRO A 100 -6.82 -8.44 18.87
N ALA A 101 -6.30 -7.52 18.06
CA ALA A 101 -6.48 -7.63 16.61
C ALA A 101 -5.27 -8.39 16.01
N LEU A 102 -5.00 -9.57 16.59
CA LEU A 102 -3.81 -10.40 16.30
C LEU A 102 -4.07 -11.76 15.62
N PRO A 103 -5.26 -12.39 15.61
CA PRO A 103 -5.30 -13.80 15.24
C PRO A 103 -5.07 -14.03 13.73
N TRP A 104 -5.91 -13.48 12.86
CA TRP A 104 -5.94 -13.95 11.46
C TRP A 104 -4.72 -13.56 10.61
N ARG A 105 -4.11 -12.38 10.85
CA ARG A 105 -2.88 -11.96 10.14
C ARG A 105 -1.66 -12.80 10.55
N ALA A 106 -1.58 -13.15 11.84
CA ALA A 106 -0.55 -14.08 12.32
C ALA A 106 -0.77 -15.50 11.77
N TRP A 107 -2.03 -15.95 11.67
CA TRP A 107 -2.37 -17.21 10.99
C TRP A 107 -1.96 -17.19 9.51
N LEU A 108 -2.12 -16.07 8.81
CA LEU A 108 -1.67 -15.91 7.43
C LEU A 108 -0.14 -16.04 7.31
N ALA A 109 0.62 -15.38 8.19
CA ALA A 109 2.07 -15.49 8.22
C ALA A 109 2.55 -16.92 8.55
N MET A 110 1.88 -17.61 9.47
CA MET A 110 2.19 -19.01 9.80
C MET A 110 1.84 -19.96 8.65
N ALA A 111 0.70 -19.77 7.99
CA ALA A 111 0.33 -20.53 6.80
C ALA A 111 1.33 -20.33 5.66
N TRP A 112 1.79 -19.10 5.47
CA TRP A 112 2.87 -18.79 4.53
C TRP A 112 4.18 -19.50 4.91
N LEU A 113 4.62 -19.43 6.17
CA LEU A 113 5.82 -20.13 6.64
C LEU A 113 5.72 -21.65 6.46
N ALA A 114 4.56 -22.24 6.73
CA ALA A 114 4.32 -23.67 6.50
C ALA A 114 4.45 -24.02 5.00
N GLY A 115 3.88 -23.20 4.12
CA GLY A 115 4.00 -23.37 2.67
C GLY A 115 5.44 -23.23 2.16
N VAL A 116 6.17 -22.19 2.60
CA VAL A 116 7.58 -21.99 2.28
C VAL A 116 8.42 -23.17 2.76
N SER A 117 8.16 -23.68 3.97
CA SER A 117 8.85 -24.85 4.53
C SER A 117 8.61 -26.10 3.67
N GLY A 118 7.37 -26.34 3.26
CA GLY A 118 7.02 -27.46 2.35
C GLY A 118 7.70 -27.35 0.98
N MET A 119 7.70 -26.16 0.38
CA MET A 119 8.37 -25.91 -0.91
C MET A 119 9.89 -26.05 -0.81
N THR A 120 10.47 -25.58 0.30
CA THR A 120 11.91 -25.71 0.57
C THR A 120 12.28 -27.17 0.76
N LEU A 121 11.50 -27.95 1.53
CA LEU A 121 11.71 -29.39 1.66
C LEU A 121 11.65 -30.09 0.30
N ARG A 122 10.65 -29.78 -0.53
CA ARG A 122 10.56 -30.31 -1.91
C ARG A 122 11.80 -29.97 -2.74
N LEU A 123 12.31 -28.75 -2.64
CA LEU A 123 13.54 -28.32 -3.33
C LEU A 123 14.77 -29.09 -2.82
N LEU A 124 14.91 -29.25 -1.50
CA LEU A 124 15.98 -30.03 -0.88
C LEU A 124 15.95 -31.50 -1.31
N LEU A 125 14.77 -32.11 -1.34
CA LEU A 125 14.58 -33.48 -1.83
C LEU A 125 14.94 -33.62 -3.31
N GLY A 126 14.55 -32.65 -4.15
CA GLY A 126 14.95 -32.60 -5.56
C GLY A 126 16.47 -32.49 -5.75
N MET A 127 17.14 -31.68 -4.91
CA MET A 127 18.60 -31.60 -4.92
C MET A 127 19.27 -32.88 -4.42
N ALA A 128 18.71 -33.54 -3.41
CA ALA A 128 19.19 -34.83 -2.91
C ALA A 128 19.06 -35.93 -3.99
N TRP A 129 17.91 -35.98 -4.67
CA TRP A 129 17.68 -36.87 -5.82
C TRP A 129 18.70 -36.59 -6.94
N LEU A 130 18.91 -35.33 -7.32
CA LEU A 130 19.88 -34.99 -8.36
C LEU A 130 21.31 -35.38 -7.97
N ARG A 131 21.70 -35.16 -6.70
CA ARG A 131 23.00 -35.63 -6.17
C ARG A 131 23.12 -37.15 -6.25
N GLN A 132 22.04 -37.87 -5.96
CA GLN A 132 22.02 -39.33 -6.08
C GLN A 132 22.18 -39.78 -7.53
N VAL A 133 21.51 -39.14 -8.49
CA VAL A 133 21.65 -39.43 -9.93
C VAL A 133 23.08 -39.15 -10.41
N ILE A 134 23.71 -38.04 -9.98
CA ILE A 134 25.11 -37.76 -10.32
C ILE A 134 26.03 -38.85 -9.75
N ARG A 135 25.79 -39.31 -8.52
CA ARG A 135 26.59 -40.38 -7.89
C ARG A 135 26.41 -41.74 -8.58
N SER A 136 25.20 -42.07 -9.04
CA SER A 136 24.94 -43.34 -9.73
C SER A 136 25.31 -43.32 -11.22
N SER A 137 25.49 -42.13 -11.81
CA SER A 137 25.94 -41.98 -13.20
C SER A 137 27.40 -42.40 -13.40
N ARG A 138 27.73 -42.89 -14.60
CA ARG A 138 29.10 -43.29 -14.98
C ARG A 138 29.77 -42.21 -15.84
N PRO A 139 31.08 -41.96 -15.72
CA PRO A 139 31.79 -41.07 -16.64
C PRO A 139 31.65 -41.56 -18.09
N TRP A 140 31.43 -40.66 -19.04
CA TRP A 140 31.45 -41.02 -20.46
C TRP A 140 32.90 -40.99 -20.96
N THR A 141 33.49 -42.17 -21.18
CA THR A 141 34.92 -42.34 -21.47
C THR A 141 35.25 -42.50 -22.97
N ASP A 142 34.30 -42.22 -23.86
CA ASP A 142 34.53 -42.32 -25.31
C ASP A 142 35.39 -41.14 -25.78
N ALA A 143 36.57 -41.44 -26.34
CA ALA A 143 37.54 -40.43 -26.78
C ALA A 143 37.00 -39.56 -27.93
N ALA A 144 36.22 -40.13 -28.85
CA ALA A 144 35.66 -39.39 -29.98
C ALA A 144 34.61 -38.37 -29.51
N TRP A 145 33.76 -38.77 -28.57
CA TRP A 145 32.76 -37.87 -27.98
C TRP A 145 33.38 -36.80 -27.09
N THR A 146 34.42 -37.16 -26.34
CA THR A 146 35.18 -36.20 -25.54
C THR A 146 35.77 -35.10 -26.42
N ALA A 147 36.40 -35.46 -27.54
CA ALA A 147 36.96 -34.52 -28.50
C ALA A 147 35.89 -33.62 -29.15
N ARG A 148 34.72 -34.17 -29.50
CA ARG A 148 33.58 -33.40 -30.05
C ARG A 148 33.07 -32.37 -29.06
N VAL A 149 32.85 -32.76 -27.81
CA VAL A 149 32.35 -31.84 -26.78
C VAL A 149 33.39 -30.78 -26.42
N GLU A 150 34.68 -31.11 -26.44
CA GLU A 150 35.73 -30.11 -26.29
C GLU A 150 35.77 -29.10 -27.45
N ALA A 151 35.53 -29.56 -28.69
CA ALA A 151 35.39 -28.68 -29.85
C ALA A 151 34.16 -27.75 -29.72
N LEU A 152 33.00 -28.28 -29.32
CA LEU A 152 31.80 -27.49 -29.05
C LEU A 152 32.03 -26.48 -27.91
N SER A 153 32.70 -26.91 -26.85
CA SER A 153 33.03 -26.08 -25.68
C SER A 153 33.91 -24.89 -26.07
N ARG A 154 34.89 -25.11 -26.96
CA ARG A 154 35.73 -24.04 -27.54
C ARG A 154 34.92 -23.09 -28.41
N ARG A 155 34.04 -23.59 -29.28
CA ARG A 155 33.17 -22.76 -30.13
C ARG A 155 32.20 -21.90 -29.32
N LEU A 156 31.62 -22.46 -28.25
CA LEU A 156 30.74 -21.74 -27.31
C LEU A 156 31.49 -20.86 -26.31
N ARG A 157 32.84 -20.87 -26.33
CA ARG A 157 33.72 -20.12 -25.43
C ARG A 157 33.37 -20.37 -23.97
N LEU A 158 33.31 -21.63 -23.58
CA LEU A 158 33.04 -22.02 -22.20
C LEU A 158 34.24 -21.66 -21.30
N PRO A 159 34.00 -21.03 -20.13
CA PRO A 159 35.07 -20.62 -19.24
C PRO A 159 35.69 -21.78 -18.46
N ARG A 160 35.06 -22.96 -18.43
CA ARG A 160 35.48 -24.14 -17.68
C ARG A 160 35.16 -25.41 -18.47
N GLY A 161 35.94 -26.46 -18.26
CA GLY A 161 35.65 -27.79 -18.79
C GLY A 161 34.34 -28.36 -18.22
N VAL A 162 33.59 -29.07 -19.06
CA VAL A 162 32.31 -29.70 -18.70
C VAL A 162 32.51 -31.20 -18.66
N ALA A 163 32.10 -31.84 -17.56
CA ALA A 163 32.17 -33.30 -17.46
C ALA A 163 30.93 -33.93 -18.09
N LEU A 164 31.13 -34.96 -18.92
CA LEU A 164 30.04 -35.78 -19.47
C LEU A 164 29.87 -37.04 -18.64
N ARG A 165 28.63 -37.36 -18.30
CA ARG A 165 28.31 -38.60 -17.58
C ARG A 165 27.06 -39.24 -18.17
N ILE A 166 27.02 -40.56 -18.18
CA ILE A 166 25.89 -41.36 -18.62
C ILE A 166 25.08 -41.75 -17.39
N ALA A 167 23.81 -41.37 -17.37
CA ALA A 167 22.89 -41.66 -16.27
C ALA A 167 21.79 -42.64 -16.72
N PRO A 168 21.62 -43.79 -16.02
CA PRO A 168 20.49 -44.67 -16.25
C PRO A 168 19.19 -44.04 -15.70
N GLY A 169 18.08 -44.19 -16.44
CA GLY A 169 16.76 -43.76 -15.98
C GLY A 169 16.41 -42.28 -16.17
N LEU A 170 17.25 -41.49 -16.85
CA LEU A 170 16.87 -40.16 -17.33
C LEU A 170 16.16 -40.24 -18.68
N SER A 171 15.17 -39.38 -18.91
CA SER A 171 14.42 -39.30 -20.17
C SER A 171 14.90 -38.17 -21.09
N SER A 172 15.56 -37.14 -20.54
CA SER A 172 16.22 -36.08 -21.29
C SER A 172 17.61 -35.78 -20.70
N PRO A 173 18.53 -35.18 -21.47
CA PRO A 173 19.75 -34.64 -20.91
C PRO A 173 19.45 -33.61 -19.83
N VAL A 174 20.32 -33.55 -18.82
CA VAL A 174 20.20 -32.59 -17.72
C VAL A 174 21.57 -32.02 -17.40
N THR A 175 21.65 -30.69 -17.33
CA THR A 175 22.82 -29.98 -16.81
C THR A 175 22.72 -29.83 -15.29
N ALA A 176 23.77 -30.23 -14.58
CA ALA A 176 23.80 -30.25 -13.12
C ALA A 176 25.18 -29.84 -12.54
N GLY A 177 25.20 -29.41 -11.28
CA GLY A 177 26.43 -29.05 -10.54
C GLY A 177 26.71 -27.55 -10.48
N TRP A 178 27.07 -27.06 -9.29
CA TRP A 178 27.24 -25.62 -9.02
C TRP A 178 28.67 -25.12 -9.26
N TRP A 179 29.68 -25.96 -8.98
CA TRP A 179 31.09 -25.59 -9.07
C TRP A 179 31.80 -26.23 -10.27
N ARG A 180 31.38 -27.43 -10.67
CA ARG A 180 31.83 -28.14 -11.86
C ARG A 180 30.59 -28.59 -12.65
N PRO A 181 30.25 -27.94 -13.78
CA PRO A 181 29.08 -28.32 -14.55
C PRO A 181 29.27 -29.73 -15.13
N VAL A 182 28.24 -30.55 -14.96
CA VAL A 182 28.15 -31.92 -15.45
C VAL A 182 26.94 -31.99 -16.38
N VAL A 183 27.13 -32.51 -17.58
CA VAL A 183 26.02 -32.85 -18.49
C VAL A 183 25.75 -34.34 -18.33
N LEU A 184 24.56 -34.66 -17.81
CA LEU A 184 24.06 -36.02 -17.64
C LEU A 184 23.30 -36.39 -18.91
N VAL A 185 23.75 -37.43 -19.60
CA VAL A 185 23.14 -37.91 -20.84
C VAL A 185 22.45 -39.25 -20.58
N PRO A 186 21.16 -39.40 -20.94
CA PRO A 186 20.47 -40.68 -20.89
C PRO A 186 21.18 -41.77 -21.68
N ALA A 187 21.32 -42.96 -21.09
CA ALA A 187 21.92 -44.11 -21.78
C ALA A 187 21.20 -44.46 -23.10
N GLY A 188 19.87 -44.33 -23.14
CA GLY A 188 19.06 -44.61 -24.34
C GLY A 188 19.33 -43.65 -25.50
N LEU A 189 19.71 -42.39 -25.22
CA LEU A 189 20.09 -41.45 -26.28
C LEU A 189 21.46 -41.75 -26.85
N VAL A 190 22.40 -42.22 -26.02
CA VAL A 190 23.75 -42.60 -26.47
C VAL A 190 23.70 -43.79 -27.43
N SER A 191 22.81 -44.76 -27.18
CA SER A 191 22.69 -45.95 -28.03
C SER A 191 21.73 -45.80 -29.21
N GLY A 192 20.72 -44.93 -29.11
CA GLY A 192 19.59 -44.88 -30.04
C GLY A 192 19.52 -43.65 -30.95
N MET A 193 20.32 -42.60 -30.70
CA MET A 193 20.27 -41.36 -31.47
C MET A 193 21.43 -41.25 -32.47
N PRO A 194 21.17 -40.83 -33.73
CA PRO A 194 22.22 -40.49 -34.69
C PRO A 194 23.23 -39.48 -34.12
N ALA A 195 24.50 -39.64 -34.49
CA ALA A 195 25.59 -38.86 -33.90
C ALA A 195 25.47 -37.35 -34.15
N ASP A 196 24.99 -36.93 -35.31
CA ASP A 196 24.76 -35.53 -35.65
C ASP A 196 23.64 -34.89 -34.82
N LEU A 197 22.57 -35.65 -34.54
CA LEU A 197 21.47 -35.20 -33.69
C LEU A 197 21.89 -35.11 -32.21
N LEU A 198 22.64 -36.11 -31.73
CA LEU A 198 23.18 -36.10 -30.37
C LEU A 198 24.18 -34.95 -30.16
N GLU A 199 25.03 -34.67 -31.16
CA GLU A 199 25.93 -33.51 -31.15
C GLU A 199 25.16 -32.18 -31.05
N ALA A 200 24.09 -32.03 -31.84
CA ALA A 200 23.23 -30.84 -31.79
C ALA A 200 22.56 -30.65 -30.41
N LEU A 201 22.11 -31.76 -29.79
CA LEU A 201 21.52 -31.75 -28.45
C LEU A 201 22.55 -31.40 -27.37
N LEU A 202 23.77 -31.93 -27.47
CA LEU A 202 24.86 -31.56 -26.57
C LEU A 202 25.25 -30.09 -26.72
N ALA A 203 25.25 -29.54 -27.93
CA ALA A 203 25.47 -28.11 -28.15
C ALA A 203 24.40 -27.24 -27.43
N HIS A 204 23.14 -27.69 -27.38
CA HIS A 204 22.07 -27.06 -26.61
C HIS A 204 22.32 -27.09 -25.10
N GLU A 205 22.67 -28.25 -24.54
CA GLU A 205 22.99 -28.37 -23.12
C GLU A 205 24.23 -27.53 -22.72
N LEU A 206 25.27 -27.50 -23.57
CA LEU A 206 26.44 -26.65 -23.35
C LEU A 206 26.10 -25.15 -23.42
N ALA A 207 25.09 -24.76 -24.21
CA ALA A 207 24.61 -23.38 -24.22
C ALA A 207 24.01 -22.97 -22.86
N HIS A 208 23.28 -23.87 -22.19
CA HIS A 208 22.81 -23.64 -20.82
C HIS A 208 23.96 -23.50 -19.82
N VAL A 209 25.02 -24.32 -19.96
CA VAL A 209 26.23 -24.19 -19.14
C VAL A 209 26.89 -22.83 -19.36
N ARG A 210 27.03 -22.39 -20.61
CA ARG A 210 27.62 -21.09 -20.97
C ARG A 210 26.90 -19.90 -20.35
N ARG A 211 25.58 -20.00 -20.22
CA ARG A 211 24.71 -18.96 -19.65
C ARG A 211 24.51 -19.07 -18.14
N LEU A 212 25.09 -20.09 -17.50
CA LEU A 212 24.93 -20.36 -16.08
C LEU A 212 23.45 -20.57 -15.69
N ASP A 213 22.68 -21.20 -16.57
CA ASP A 213 21.22 -21.32 -16.43
C ASP A 213 20.79 -22.14 -15.21
N TYR A 214 21.68 -23.00 -14.69
CA TYR A 214 21.47 -23.71 -13.42
C TYR A 214 21.33 -22.76 -12.23
N LEU A 215 22.07 -21.64 -12.19
CA LEU A 215 22.00 -20.65 -11.13
C LEU A 215 20.68 -19.89 -11.19
N VAL A 216 20.30 -19.47 -12.41
CA VAL A 216 19.02 -18.78 -12.61
C VAL A 216 17.84 -19.71 -12.31
N ASN A 217 17.93 -21.00 -12.68
CA ASN A 217 16.94 -22.00 -12.29
C ASN A 217 16.84 -22.13 -10.77
N PHE A 218 17.98 -22.21 -10.07
CA PHE A 218 17.98 -22.29 -8.61
C PHE A 218 17.30 -21.06 -7.99
N LEU A 219 17.66 -19.86 -8.43
CA LEU A 219 17.03 -18.61 -7.96
C LEU A 219 15.53 -18.58 -8.27
N GLN A 220 15.11 -18.99 -9.47
CA GLN A 220 13.69 -19.11 -9.81
C GLN A 220 12.95 -20.04 -8.83
N ARG A 221 13.53 -21.20 -8.48
CA ARG A 221 12.91 -22.14 -7.52
C ARG A 221 12.85 -21.58 -6.11
N VAL A 222 13.83 -20.79 -5.69
CA VAL A 222 13.79 -20.08 -4.40
C VAL A 222 12.66 -19.04 -4.40
N ILE A 223 12.54 -18.24 -5.47
CA ILE A 223 11.49 -17.22 -5.59
C ILE A 223 10.10 -17.86 -5.66
N GLU A 224 9.94 -18.95 -6.42
CA GLU A 224 8.70 -19.75 -6.45
C GLU A 224 8.38 -20.35 -5.09
N ALA A 225 9.37 -20.77 -4.30
CA ALA A 225 9.14 -21.28 -2.95
C ALA A 225 8.68 -20.18 -1.98
N LEU A 226 9.28 -18.99 -2.05
CA LEU A 226 8.92 -17.84 -1.20
C LEU A 226 7.55 -17.27 -1.55
N LEU A 227 7.20 -17.25 -2.84
CA LEU A 227 5.98 -16.62 -3.37
C LEU A 227 5.04 -17.66 -4.01
N PHE A 228 5.01 -18.88 -3.46
CA PHE A 228 4.30 -20.04 -4.02
C PHE A 228 2.80 -19.80 -4.25
N PHE A 229 2.20 -18.91 -3.47
CA PHE A 229 0.78 -18.56 -3.53
C PHE A 229 0.44 -17.61 -4.69
N HIS A 230 1.44 -16.97 -5.31
CA HIS A 230 1.20 -15.84 -6.21
C HIS A 230 1.21 -16.26 -7.70
N PRO A 231 0.08 -16.15 -8.43
CA PRO A 231 -0.02 -16.61 -9.82
C PRO A 231 0.90 -15.85 -10.79
N SER A 232 1.14 -14.56 -10.55
CA SER A 232 2.08 -13.75 -11.34
C SER A 232 3.51 -14.28 -11.35
N VAL A 233 4.00 -14.80 -10.21
CA VAL A 233 5.35 -15.36 -10.12
C VAL A 233 5.44 -16.62 -10.97
N TRP A 234 4.43 -17.49 -10.90
CA TRP A 234 4.34 -18.68 -11.75
C TRP A 234 4.25 -18.33 -13.24
N TRP A 235 3.54 -17.25 -13.60
CA TRP A 235 3.49 -16.78 -14.98
C TRP A 235 4.85 -16.25 -15.45
N LEU A 236 5.50 -15.39 -14.66
CA LEU A 236 6.82 -14.83 -14.96
C LEU A 236 7.88 -15.92 -15.08
N SER A 237 7.91 -16.86 -14.14
CA SER A 237 8.85 -17.98 -14.14
C SER A 237 8.69 -18.87 -15.39
N ARG A 238 7.45 -19.21 -15.76
CA ARG A 238 7.18 -19.96 -17.00
C ARG A 238 7.66 -19.24 -18.25
N ARG A 239 7.34 -17.94 -18.38
CA ARG A 239 7.79 -17.12 -19.51
C ARG A 239 9.31 -16.97 -19.56
N LEU A 240 9.96 -16.82 -18.40
CA LEU A 240 11.41 -16.75 -18.30
C LEU A 240 12.07 -18.08 -18.72
N GLY A 241 11.45 -19.21 -18.40
CA GLY A 241 11.83 -20.54 -18.88
C GLY A 241 11.73 -20.65 -20.41
N GLU A 242 10.61 -20.24 -21.01
CA GLU A 242 10.43 -20.26 -22.47
C GLU A 242 11.50 -19.41 -23.21
N GLU A 243 11.75 -18.19 -22.75
CA GLU A 243 12.77 -17.33 -23.35
C GLU A 243 14.19 -17.86 -23.15
N ARG A 244 14.45 -18.60 -22.07
CA ARG A 244 15.74 -19.29 -21.89
C ARG A 244 15.96 -20.38 -22.93
N GLU A 245 14.97 -21.23 -23.17
CA GLU A 245 15.05 -22.29 -24.18
C GLU A 245 15.32 -21.68 -25.56
N HIS A 246 14.61 -20.59 -25.89
CA HIS A 246 14.81 -19.82 -27.11
C HIS A 246 16.25 -19.32 -27.29
N ILE A 247 16.89 -18.81 -26.23
CA ILE A 247 18.27 -18.33 -26.30
C ILE A 247 19.26 -19.49 -26.44
N ALA A 248 19.01 -20.61 -25.75
CA ALA A 248 19.84 -21.81 -25.84
C ALA A 248 19.79 -22.42 -27.25
N ASP A 249 18.60 -22.49 -27.85
CA ASP A 249 18.39 -22.91 -29.24
C ASP A 249 19.17 -22.02 -30.22
N ASP A 250 19.06 -20.69 -30.08
CA ASP A 250 19.78 -19.74 -30.95
C ASP A 250 21.30 -19.91 -30.86
N MET A 251 21.83 -20.14 -29.64
CA MET A 251 23.27 -20.35 -29.41
C MET A 251 23.76 -21.70 -29.96
N ALA A 252 22.99 -22.77 -29.76
CA ALA A 252 23.31 -24.09 -30.27
C ALA A 252 23.30 -24.11 -31.80
N ALA A 253 22.25 -23.57 -32.41
CA ALA A 253 22.12 -23.47 -33.86
C ALA A 253 23.27 -22.67 -34.49
N ALA A 254 23.68 -21.55 -33.87
CA ALA A 254 24.83 -20.76 -34.33
C ALA A 254 26.17 -21.50 -34.16
N CYS A 255 26.33 -22.31 -33.11
CA CYS A 255 27.55 -23.08 -32.85
C CYS A 255 27.76 -24.22 -33.86
N ILE A 256 26.68 -24.93 -34.20
CA ILE A 256 26.73 -26.07 -35.13
C ILE A 256 26.57 -25.65 -36.60
N GLY A 257 26.00 -24.47 -36.88
CA GLY A 257 25.75 -23.98 -38.24
C GLY A 257 24.61 -24.70 -38.98
N ALA A 258 23.84 -25.54 -38.27
CA ALA A 258 22.85 -26.46 -38.81
C ALA A 258 21.53 -26.44 -38.00
N PRO A 259 20.73 -25.36 -38.10
CA PRO A 259 19.49 -25.21 -37.31
C PRO A 259 18.45 -26.30 -37.57
N ARG A 260 18.42 -26.87 -38.79
CA ARG A 260 17.53 -27.99 -39.15
C ARG A 260 17.90 -29.28 -38.40
N THR A 261 19.19 -29.52 -38.18
CA THR A 261 19.69 -30.67 -37.41
C THR A 261 19.27 -30.56 -35.95
N LEU A 262 19.38 -29.36 -35.35
CA LEU A 262 18.87 -29.11 -34.01
C LEU A 262 17.35 -29.32 -33.91
N ALA A 263 16.59 -28.81 -34.88
CA ALA A 263 15.14 -29.01 -34.91
C ALA A 263 14.74 -30.50 -34.97
N ARG A 264 15.47 -31.30 -35.76
CA ARG A 264 15.28 -32.77 -35.81
C ARG A 264 15.67 -33.44 -34.50
N ALA A 265 16.76 -33.02 -33.87
CA ALA A 265 17.20 -33.58 -32.58
C ALA A 265 16.14 -33.34 -31.48
N LEU A 266 15.56 -32.13 -31.42
CA LEU A 266 14.50 -31.78 -30.48
C LEU A 266 13.20 -32.59 -30.74
N ASP A 267 12.84 -32.79 -32.00
CA ASP A 267 11.69 -33.62 -32.40
C ASP A 267 11.91 -35.10 -32.05
N SER A 268 13.09 -35.67 -32.34
CA SER A 268 13.44 -37.04 -31.96
C SER A 268 13.40 -37.25 -30.44
N LEU A 269 13.87 -36.28 -29.66
CA LEU A 269 13.79 -36.32 -28.20
C LEU A 269 12.33 -36.32 -27.71
N SER A 270 11.46 -35.53 -28.33
CA SER A 270 10.04 -35.50 -27.99
C SER A 270 9.32 -36.81 -28.27
N ARG A 271 9.69 -37.52 -29.36
CA ARG A 271 9.05 -38.79 -29.75
C ARG A 271 9.53 -39.98 -28.91
N GLY A 272 10.71 -39.89 -28.28
CA GLY A 272 11.29 -40.94 -27.45
C GLY A 272 10.86 -40.90 -25.97
N MET A 273 10.03 -39.95 -25.56
CA MET A 273 9.54 -39.81 -24.18
C MET A 273 8.35 -40.75 -23.93
N PRO A 274 8.37 -41.62 -22.91
CA PRO A 274 7.21 -42.43 -22.55
C PRO A 274 6.03 -41.54 -22.09
N GLU A 275 4.82 -41.86 -22.57
CA GLU A 275 3.58 -41.18 -22.17
C GLU A 275 3.37 -41.29 -20.65
N PRO A 276 3.16 -40.18 -19.92
CA PRO A 276 2.75 -40.25 -18.53
C PRO A 276 1.35 -40.87 -18.44
N SER A 277 1.18 -41.84 -17.56
CA SER A 277 -0.11 -42.47 -17.26
C SER A 277 -1.17 -41.41 -16.89
N ALA A 278 -2.22 -41.37 -17.72
CA ALA A 278 -3.53 -40.73 -17.60
C ALA A 278 -3.73 -39.77 -16.40
N GLY A 279 -3.85 -38.47 -16.67
CA GLY A 279 -4.42 -37.54 -15.68
C GLY A 279 -4.46 -36.05 -16.00
N LEU A 280 -3.62 -35.50 -16.89
CA LEU A 280 -3.51 -34.05 -17.09
C LEU A 280 -3.27 -33.65 -18.56
N ASP A 281 -4.30 -33.82 -19.38
CA ASP A 281 -4.33 -33.55 -20.83
C ASP A 281 -4.04 -32.05 -21.18
N LEU A 282 -4.43 -31.13 -20.29
CA LEU A 282 -4.21 -29.68 -20.44
C LEU A 282 -2.73 -29.26 -20.35
N ALA A 283 -1.90 -29.98 -19.60
CA ALA A 283 -0.48 -29.66 -19.47
C ALA A 283 0.35 -30.16 -20.68
N GLN A 284 -0.12 -31.23 -21.34
CA GLN A 284 0.53 -31.83 -22.52
C GLN A 284 0.29 -31.00 -23.78
N GLN A 285 -0.93 -30.50 -23.99
CA GLN A 285 -1.23 -29.57 -25.10
C GLN A 285 -0.38 -28.29 -25.03
N ALA A 286 -0.18 -27.74 -23.82
CA ALA A 286 0.69 -26.57 -23.62
C ALA A 286 2.17 -26.86 -23.93
N ARG A 287 2.67 -28.06 -23.60
CA ARG A 287 4.06 -28.47 -23.91
C ARG A 287 4.27 -28.76 -25.39
N GLY A 288 3.31 -29.39 -26.06
CA GLY A 288 3.34 -29.62 -27.51
C GLY A 288 3.36 -28.31 -28.31
N GLY A 289 2.59 -27.30 -27.86
CA GLY A 289 2.60 -25.96 -28.44
C GLY A 289 3.96 -25.24 -28.31
N ALA A 290 4.62 -25.37 -27.15
CA ALA A 290 5.93 -24.76 -26.89
C ALA A 290 7.04 -25.37 -27.76
N LEU A 291 7.06 -26.70 -27.93
CA LEU A 291 8.03 -27.37 -28.80
C LEU A 291 7.83 -27.01 -30.28
N ALA A 292 6.58 -27.01 -30.75
CA ALA A 292 6.25 -26.62 -32.12
C ALA A 292 6.68 -25.18 -32.42
N GLN A 293 6.55 -24.27 -31.43
CA GLN A 293 7.02 -22.89 -31.54
C GLN A 293 8.55 -22.80 -31.67
N ARG A 294 9.30 -23.57 -30.87
CA ARG A 294 10.78 -23.64 -30.95
C ARG A 294 11.24 -24.13 -32.33
N ILE A 295 10.67 -25.24 -32.81
CA ILE A 295 10.99 -25.81 -34.13
C ILE A 295 10.66 -24.80 -35.25
N ARG A 296 9.48 -24.17 -35.21
CA ARG A 296 9.10 -23.14 -36.20
C ARG A 296 10.09 -21.97 -36.21
N ARG A 297 10.52 -21.51 -35.04
CA ARG A 297 11.46 -20.38 -34.90
C ARG A 297 12.85 -20.71 -35.45
N LEU A 298 13.34 -21.94 -35.23
CA LEU A 298 14.60 -22.41 -35.81
C LEU A 298 14.56 -22.50 -37.35
N LEU A 299 13.41 -22.85 -37.92
CA LEU A 299 13.22 -22.98 -39.37
C LEU A 299 12.92 -21.64 -40.07
N ARG A 300 12.35 -20.67 -39.34
CA ARG A 300 12.00 -19.33 -39.85
C ARG A 300 12.43 -18.26 -38.83
N PRO A 301 13.71 -17.85 -38.83
CA PRO A 301 14.17 -16.79 -37.94
C PRO A 301 13.46 -15.48 -38.30
N ALA A 302 12.91 -14.80 -37.28
CA ALA A 302 12.33 -13.48 -37.45
C ALA A 302 13.42 -12.43 -37.78
N PRO A 303 13.09 -11.35 -38.52
CA PRO A 303 14.05 -10.31 -38.86
C PRO A 303 14.65 -9.64 -37.62
N ALA A 304 15.87 -9.11 -37.77
CA ALA A 304 16.62 -8.50 -36.67
C ALA A 304 15.89 -7.27 -36.09
N PRO A 305 15.91 -7.09 -34.76
CA PRO A 305 15.22 -5.98 -34.11
C PRO A 305 15.85 -4.62 -34.42
N SER A 306 15.01 -3.58 -34.48
CA SER A 306 15.45 -2.18 -34.63
C SER A 306 16.16 -1.66 -33.36
N ARG A 307 17.04 -0.66 -33.52
CA ARG A 307 17.80 -0.04 -32.42
C ARG A 307 16.93 0.50 -31.26
N ALA A 308 15.66 0.83 -31.53
CA ALA A 308 14.70 1.25 -30.52
C ALA A 308 14.38 0.16 -29.47
N ALA A 309 14.51 -1.12 -29.82
CA ALA A 309 14.30 -2.24 -28.89
C ALA A 309 15.38 -2.34 -27.79
N LEU A 310 16.51 -1.64 -27.94
CA LEU A 310 17.62 -1.63 -26.97
C LEU A 310 17.41 -0.62 -25.83
N ALA A 311 16.57 0.40 -26.01
CA ALA A 311 16.24 1.41 -24.99
C ALA A 311 15.04 1.02 -24.10
N ALA A 312 14.19 0.11 -24.59
CA ALA A 312 13.02 -0.40 -23.87
C ALA A 312 13.30 -0.97 -22.45
N PRO A 313 14.38 -1.72 -22.17
CA PRO A 313 14.64 -2.24 -20.82
C PRO A 313 14.95 -1.13 -19.80
N TRP A 314 15.55 -0.02 -20.23
CA TRP A 314 15.85 1.12 -19.35
C TRP A 314 14.61 1.95 -19.05
N LEU A 315 13.76 2.19 -20.05
CA LEU A 315 12.46 2.86 -19.87
C LEU A 315 11.51 2.02 -19.02
N ALA A 316 11.51 0.70 -19.20
CA ALA A 316 10.74 -0.25 -18.40
C ALA A 316 11.21 -0.34 -16.95
N ALA A 317 12.52 -0.43 -16.74
CA ALA A 317 13.11 -0.42 -15.41
C ALA A 317 12.83 0.91 -14.71
N ALA A 318 12.90 2.03 -15.43
CA ALA A 318 12.54 3.35 -14.91
C ALA A 318 11.05 3.46 -14.58
N LEU A 319 10.13 2.93 -15.41
CA LEU A 319 8.69 2.92 -15.11
C LEU A 319 8.34 1.95 -13.95
N GLY A 320 9.00 0.80 -13.87
CA GLY A 320 8.85 -0.15 -12.77
C GLY A 320 9.37 0.42 -11.45
N LEU A 321 10.54 1.07 -11.47
CA LEU A 321 11.04 1.84 -10.33
C LEU A 321 10.13 3.03 -10.01
N ALA A 322 9.60 3.75 -11.00
CA ALA A 322 8.73 4.89 -10.78
C ALA A 322 7.38 4.47 -10.21
N CYS A 323 6.79 3.34 -10.62
CA CYS A 323 5.56 2.82 -10.02
C CYS A 323 5.79 2.26 -8.61
N ALA A 324 6.93 1.59 -8.36
CA ALA A 324 7.31 1.16 -7.02
C ALA A 324 7.62 2.37 -6.11
N ALA A 325 8.31 3.39 -6.63
CA ALA A 325 8.66 4.61 -5.91
C ALA A 325 7.46 5.55 -5.70
N ALA A 326 6.49 5.57 -6.62
CA ALA A 326 5.24 6.31 -6.50
C ALA A 326 4.31 5.75 -5.41
N TRP A 327 4.56 4.54 -4.92
CA TRP A 327 3.86 3.95 -3.78
C TRP A 327 4.73 3.86 -2.51
N THR A 328 6.06 3.97 -2.64
CA THR A 328 6.95 4.39 -1.53
C THR A 328 7.04 5.91 -1.42
N VAL A 329 6.06 6.66 -1.96
CA VAL A 329 5.78 7.99 -1.41
C VAL A 329 5.63 7.73 0.09
N PRO A 330 6.53 8.24 0.95
CA PRO A 330 6.34 8.13 2.39
C PRO A 330 4.92 8.61 2.61
N ALA A 331 4.06 7.73 3.13
CA ALA A 331 2.64 8.00 3.32
C ALA A 331 2.52 9.46 3.70
N ALA A 332 1.92 10.29 2.81
CA ALA A 332 1.91 11.74 2.92
C ALA A 332 1.84 12.09 4.39
N PRO A 333 2.89 12.74 4.97
CA PRO A 333 3.35 12.57 6.34
C PRO A 333 2.13 12.28 7.19
N THR A 334 1.97 11.01 7.57
CA THR A 334 0.81 10.52 8.35
C THR A 334 0.45 11.64 9.29
N ALA A 335 -0.72 12.26 9.06
CA ALA A 335 -1.12 13.47 9.77
C ALA A 335 -0.68 13.28 11.22
N PRO A 336 0.25 14.12 11.72
CA PRO A 336 1.15 13.77 12.79
C PRO A 336 0.40 13.05 13.90
N SER A 337 0.91 11.93 14.37
CA SER A 337 0.27 11.24 15.49
C SER A 337 0.13 12.24 16.64
N GLY A 338 -1.08 12.55 17.06
CA GLY A 338 -1.39 13.51 18.14
C GLY A 338 -0.90 13.05 19.53
N SER A 339 -0.02 12.05 19.60
CA SER A 339 0.51 11.45 20.82
C SER A 339 1.56 12.32 21.54
N GLY A 340 1.79 13.55 21.08
CA GLY A 340 2.70 14.50 21.72
C GLY A 340 2.67 15.90 21.10
N LEU A 341 3.32 16.86 21.76
CA LEU A 341 3.51 18.24 21.28
C LEU A 341 4.13 18.31 19.88
N ALA A 342 5.08 17.42 19.56
CA ALA A 342 5.68 17.32 18.23
C ALA A 342 4.63 17.04 17.13
N GLY A 343 3.59 16.27 17.46
CA GLY A 343 2.50 16.01 16.52
C GLY A 343 1.65 17.26 16.26
N ILE A 344 1.38 18.03 17.30
CA ILE A 344 0.71 19.33 17.21
C ILE A 344 1.54 20.32 16.37
N GLU A 345 2.83 20.43 16.62
CA GLU A 345 3.75 21.30 15.86
C GLU A 345 3.79 20.93 14.38
N ALA A 346 3.85 19.64 14.08
CA ALA A 346 3.82 19.16 12.70
C ALA A 346 2.47 19.45 12.02
N LEU A 347 1.34 19.35 12.73
CA LEU A 347 0.02 19.73 12.19
C LEU A 347 -0.02 21.22 11.88
N VAL A 348 0.45 22.06 12.81
CA VAL A 348 0.56 23.51 12.64
C VAL A 348 1.39 23.82 11.39
N LYS A 349 2.58 23.22 11.26
CA LYS A 349 3.47 23.42 10.11
C LYS A 349 2.82 22.98 8.80
N ALA A 350 2.24 21.79 8.77
CA ALA A 350 1.61 21.23 7.58
C ALA A 350 0.36 22.01 7.13
N SER A 351 -0.38 22.59 8.07
CA SER A 351 -1.57 23.40 7.75
C SER A 351 -1.24 24.64 6.92
N GLY A 352 -0.02 25.18 7.07
CA GLY A 352 0.36 26.45 6.47
C GLY A 352 -0.52 27.63 6.92
N ALA A 353 -1.19 27.52 8.08
CA ALA A 353 -2.03 28.57 8.65
C ALA A 353 -1.25 29.86 8.89
N ALA A 354 -1.86 30.99 8.52
CA ALA A 354 -1.27 32.31 8.71
C ALA A 354 -1.45 32.79 10.17
N HIS A 355 -2.57 32.46 10.80
CA HIS A 355 -2.87 32.83 12.19
C HIS A 355 -3.03 31.57 13.03
N VAL A 356 -2.21 31.42 14.06
CA VAL A 356 -2.11 30.20 14.86
C VAL A 356 -2.07 30.55 16.33
N LEU A 357 -2.81 29.78 17.12
CA LEU A 357 -2.68 29.78 18.57
C LEU A 357 -2.79 28.35 19.10
N VAL A 358 -1.86 27.96 19.96
CA VAL A 358 -1.91 26.71 20.72
C VAL A 358 -1.70 27.02 22.19
N VAL A 359 -2.64 26.59 23.03
CA VAL A 359 -2.68 26.95 24.45
C VAL A 359 -2.97 25.70 25.27
N ASP A 360 -2.34 25.58 26.44
CA ASP A 360 -2.75 24.63 27.46
C ASP A 360 -4.05 25.10 28.12
N ALA A 361 -5.11 24.29 28.02
CA ALA A 361 -6.46 24.70 28.40
C ALA A 361 -6.66 24.85 29.92
N ALA A 362 -5.80 24.24 30.74
CA ALA A 362 -5.90 24.32 32.20
C ALA A 362 -5.17 25.55 32.75
N SER A 363 -3.96 25.81 32.25
CA SER A 363 -3.11 26.91 32.73
C SER A 363 -3.27 28.21 31.93
N GLY A 364 -3.85 28.15 30.72
CA GLY A 364 -3.85 29.28 29.79
C GLY A 364 -2.47 29.58 29.19
N ALA A 365 -1.47 28.73 29.42
CA ALA A 365 -0.11 28.95 28.93
C ALA A 365 -0.07 28.81 27.40
N LYS A 366 0.39 29.88 26.72
CA LYS A 366 0.61 29.88 25.27
C LYS A 366 1.83 29.02 24.93
N LEU A 367 1.61 28.01 24.09
CA LEU A 367 2.63 27.09 23.61
C LEU A 367 3.15 27.49 22.21
N ILE A 368 2.23 27.89 21.32
CA ILE A 368 2.56 28.37 19.97
C ILE A 368 1.67 29.57 19.66
N GLY A 369 2.23 30.65 19.11
CA GLY A 369 1.51 31.84 18.68
C GLY A 369 2.05 32.39 17.36
N ARG A 370 1.15 32.80 16.47
CA ARG A 370 1.48 33.53 15.25
C ARG A 370 0.28 34.38 14.84
N ALA A 371 0.46 35.69 14.75
CA ALA A 371 -0.58 36.63 14.32
C ALA A 371 -1.93 36.40 15.03
N GLU A 372 -1.87 36.01 16.31
CA GLU A 372 -3.03 35.48 17.06
C GLU A 372 -4.09 36.54 17.39
N HIS A 373 -3.74 37.82 17.26
CA HIS A 373 -4.61 38.97 17.49
C HIS A 373 -5.08 39.65 16.19
N GLU A 374 -4.73 39.12 15.03
CA GLU A 374 -5.22 39.66 13.76
C GLU A 374 -6.65 39.18 13.48
N GLU A 375 -7.55 40.12 13.22
CA GLU A 375 -8.92 39.80 12.88
C GLU A 375 -8.99 39.29 11.44
N VAL A 376 -9.56 38.11 11.24
CA VAL A 376 -9.78 37.49 9.93
C VAL A 376 -11.14 36.82 9.84
N PRO A 377 -11.69 36.62 8.63
CA PRO A 377 -12.90 35.83 8.45
C PRO A 377 -12.70 34.40 9.02
N ILE A 378 -13.66 33.91 9.81
CA ILE A 378 -13.52 32.62 10.53
C ILE A 378 -14.40 31.50 9.98
N ALA A 379 -15.21 31.80 8.96
CA ALA A 379 -16.15 30.86 8.37
C ALA A 379 -17.00 30.13 9.44
N SER A 380 -17.27 28.83 9.22
CA SER A 380 -18.12 27.98 10.06
C SER A 380 -17.66 27.78 11.51
N LEU A 381 -16.52 28.33 11.94
CA LEU A 381 -16.20 28.39 13.37
C LEU A 381 -17.26 29.17 14.16
N THR A 382 -17.92 30.12 13.49
CA THR A 382 -19.14 30.83 13.96
C THR A 382 -20.15 29.91 14.63
N LYS A 383 -20.34 28.69 14.13
CA LYS A 383 -21.39 27.78 14.61
C LYS A 383 -21.17 27.30 16.06
N LEU A 384 -19.96 27.42 16.61
CA LEU A 384 -19.73 27.19 18.04
C LEU A 384 -20.47 28.22 18.89
N MET A 385 -20.43 29.50 18.50
CA MET A 385 -21.20 30.55 19.17
C MET A 385 -22.70 30.35 19.00
N THR A 386 -23.16 29.99 17.79
CA THR A 386 -24.57 29.65 17.53
C THR A 386 -25.05 28.52 18.44
N ALA A 387 -24.26 27.44 18.57
CA ALA A 387 -24.61 26.32 19.44
C ALA A 387 -24.66 26.72 20.91
N MET A 388 -23.68 27.47 21.42
CA MET A 388 -23.68 27.94 22.81
C MET A 388 -24.90 28.82 23.10
N VAL A 389 -25.19 29.81 22.24
CA VAL A 389 -26.35 30.71 22.41
C VAL A 389 -27.66 29.94 22.46
N VAL A 390 -27.83 28.95 21.58
CA VAL A 390 -29.03 28.10 21.58
C VAL A 390 -29.11 27.24 22.85
N LEU A 391 -27.99 26.68 23.30
CA LEU A 391 -27.96 25.81 24.48
C LEU A 391 -28.13 26.59 25.80
N ASP A 392 -27.74 27.86 25.84
CA ASP A 392 -27.89 28.73 27.02
C ASP A 392 -29.36 28.93 27.42
N THR A 393 -30.32 28.73 26.51
CA THR A 393 -31.75 28.77 26.84
C THR A 393 -32.28 27.48 27.46
N ALA A 394 -31.42 26.47 27.68
CA ALA A 394 -31.79 25.11 28.10
C ALA A 394 -32.99 24.54 27.30
N PRO A 395 -32.92 24.53 25.95
CA PRO A 395 -34.06 24.15 25.13
C PRO A 395 -34.37 22.65 25.23
N ASP A 396 -35.62 22.29 24.97
CA ASP A 396 -35.96 20.89 24.70
C ASP A 396 -35.30 20.45 23.37
N LEU A 397 -34.30 19.56 23.46
CA LEU A 397 -33.57 19.02 22.31
C LEU A 397 -34.42 18.09 21.44
N ALA A 398 -35.52 17.53 21.98
CA ALA A 398 -36.45 16.69 21.24
C ALA A 398 -37.48 17.51 20.44
N ARG A 399 -37.59 18.81 20.72
CA ARG A 399 -38.51 19.71 20.03
C ARG A 399 -38.31 19.65 18.51
N PRO A 400 -39.36 19.40 17.71
CA PRO A 400 -39.26 19.42 16.26
C PRO A 400 -39.06 20.85 15.76
N VAL A 401 -38.15 20.99 14.80
CA VAL A 401 -37.91 22.22 14.05
C VAL A 401 -38.04 21.89 12.56
N ARG A 402 -38.94 22.59 11.90
CA ARG A 402 -39.14 22.46 10.45
C ARG A 402 -38.17 23.35 9.70
N ILE A 403 -37.57 22.79 8.65
CA ILE A 403 -36.72 23.52 7.71
C ILE A 403 -37.61 24.34 6.79
N GLU A 404 -37.49 25.67 6.84
CA GLU A 404 -38.31 26.60 6.08
C GLU A 404 -37.61 27.06 4.79
N ARG A 405 -38.36 27.67 3.87
CA ARG A 405 -37.81 28.22 2.63
C ARG A 405 -36.76 29.30 2.90
N GLU A 406 -36.99 30.13 3.92
CA GLU A 406 -36.06 31.16 4.38
C GLU A 406 -34.69 30.57 4.76
N ASP A 407 -34.65 29.39 5.37
CA ASP A 407 -33.38 28.72 5.71
C ASP A 407 -32.59 28.33 4.47
N ALA A 408 -33.27 27.91 3.40
CA ALA A 408 -32.64 27.59 2.14
C ALA A 408 -32.19 28.83 1.36
N GLU A 409 -32.96 29.93 1.41
CA GLU A 409 -32.63 31.19 0.76
C GLU A 409 -31.41 31.86 1.41
N ALA A 410 -31.38 31.91 2.75
CA ALA A 410 -30.26 32.45 3.52
C ALA A 410 -28.96 31.67 3.31
N THR A 411 -29.04 30.38 2.98
CA THR A 411 -27.88 29.51 2.76
C THR A 411 -27.71 29.04 1.33
N ARG A 412 -28.31 29.74 0.35
CA ARG A 412 -28.41 29.32 -1.06
C ARG A 412 -27.06 29.04 -1.74
N ASN A 413 -26.00 29.72 -1.29
CA ASN A 413 -24.65 29.58 -1.83
C ASN A 413 -23.85 28.47 -1.12
N SER A 414 -24.53 27.53 -0.48
CA SER A 414 -23.89 26.45 0.27
C SER A 414 -24.62 25.12 0.16
N VAL A 415 -23.86 24.04 0.35
CA VAL A 415 -24.39 22.68 0.24
C VAL A 415 -25.03 22.28 1.57
N SER A 416 -26.28 21.84 1.52
CA SER A 416 -26.99 21.21 2.64
C SER A 416 -27.88 20.09 2.10
N GLN A 417 -27.87 18.94 2.78
CA GLN A 417 -28.69 17.79 2.43
C GLN A 417 -30.10 17.84 3.06
N LEU A 418 -30.38 18.81 3.95
CA LEU A 418 -31.67 18.95 4.62
C LEU A 418 -32.73 19.54 3.68
N PRO A 419 -33.73 18.79 3.20
CA PRO A 419 -34.71 19.33 2.27
C PRO A 419 -35.63 20.37 2.95
N VAL A 420 -36.10 21.34 2.16
CA VAL A 420 -37.12 22.30 2.62
C VAL A 420 -38.41 21.55 2.92
N GLY A 421 -39.01 21.86 4.07
CA GLY A 421 -40.24 21.25 4.55
C GLY A 421 -40.04 20.05 5.49
N ALA A 422 -38.83 19.47 5.57
CA ALA A 422 -38.56 18.39 6.50
C ALA A 422 -38.48 18.86 7.96
N SER A 423 -38.90 17.99 8.87
CA SER A 423 -38.79 18.20 10.32
C SER A 423 -37.63 17.39 10.89
N ALA A 424 -36.84 18.01 11.76
CA ALA A 424 -35.81 17.34 12.56
C ALA A 424 -35.83 17.89 13.99
N THR A 425 -35.36 17.10 14.96
CA THR A 425 -35.27 17.59 16.35
C THR A 425 -34.21 18.68 16.47
N LEU A 426 -34.37 19.61 17.42
CA LEU A 426 -33.40 20.67 17.67
C LEU A 426 -31.99 20.09 17.95
N GLY A 427 -31.91 19.01 18.72
CA GLY A 427 -30.66 18.29 18.96
C GLY A 427 -30.03 17.70 17.69
N THR A 428 -30.86 17.25 16.74
CA THR A 428 -30.37 16.82 15.41
C THR A 428 -29.78 17.98 14.63
N LEU A 429 -30.44 19.14 14.63
CA LEU A 429 -29.92 20.33 13.93
C LEU A 429 -28.62 20.84 14.55
N LEU A 430 -28.51 20.87 15.89
CA LEU A 430 -27.27 21.19 16.60
C LEU A 430 -26.14 20.27 16.16
N LYS A 431 -26.42 18.96 16.14
CA LYS A 431 -25.44 17.96 15.72
C LYS A 431 -24.98 18.15 14.28
N LEU A 432 -25.89 18.37 13.35
CA LEU A 432 -25.53 18.59 11.94
C LEU A 432 -24.74 19.90 11.75
N ALA A 433 -25.09 20.96 12.47
CA ALA A 433 -24.36 22.22 12.47
C ALA A 433 -22.91 22.06 12.99
N LEU A 434 -22.67 21.18 13.96
CA LEU A 434 -21.35 20.95 14.56
C LEU A 434 -20.52 19.91 13.81
N MET A 435 -21.09 18.73 13.51
CA MET A 435 -20.41 17.58 12.90
C MET A 435 -20.12 17.82 11.40
N SER A 436 -21.18 17.96 10.61
CA SER A 436 -21.10 18.12 9.15
C SER A 436 -21.04 19.58 8.70
N SER A 437 -21.09 20.51 9.65
CA SER A 437 -21.06 21.96 9.39
C SER A 437 -22.22 22.45 8.54
N ASP A 438 -23.39 21.81 8.61
CA ASP A 438 -24.55 22.16 7.80
C ASP A 438 -25.04 23.59 8.08
N ASN A 439 -25.10 24.43 7.05
CA ASN A 439 -25.48 25.84 7.19
C ASN A 439 -26.99 26.02 7.40
N ARG A 440 -27.80 25.18 6.74
CA ARG A 440 -29.26 25.26 6.82
C ARG A 440 -29.72 24.88 8.22
N ALA A 441 -29.08 23.88 8.83
CA ALA A 441 -29.28 23.54 10.23
C ALA A 441 -28.94 24.72 11.17
N ALA A 442 -27.79 25.36 10.97
CA ALA A 442 -27.36 26.51 11.78
C ALA A 442 -28.30 27.73 11.64
N HIS A 443 -28.79 27.99 10.42
CA HIS A 443 -29.77 29.05 10.18
C HIS A 443 -31.11 28.74 10.85
N ALA A 444 -31.62 27.52 10.69
CA ALA A 444 -32.87 27.08 11.30
C ALA A 444 -32.82 27.14 12.85
N LEU A 445 -31.66 26.83 13.46
CA LEU A 445 -31.45 26.98 14.90
C LEU A 445 -31.60 28.44 15.36
N ALA A 446 -31.00 29.39 14.64
CA ALA A 446 -31.11 30.82 14.97
C ALA A 446 -32.53 31.36 14.73
N ARG A 447 -33.16 30.99 13.61
CA ARG A 447 -34.53 31.40 13.27
C ARG A 447 -35.55 30.87 14.27
N SER A 448 -35.39 29.61 14.69
CA SER A 448 -36.30 28.93 15.64
C SER A 448 -35.99 29.20 17.11
N TYR A 449 -35.05 30.12 17.39
CA TYR A 449 -34.72 30.58 18.73
C TYR A 449 -35.93 31.28 19.39
N PRO A 450 -36.13 31.16 20.72
CA PRO A 450 -37.20 31.88 21.41
C PRO A 450 -37.12 33.40 21.17
N GLY A 451 -38.17 33.99 20.60
CA GLY A 451 -38.18 35.40 20.18
C GLY A 451 -37.58 35.67 18.79
N GLY A 452 -37.28 34.61 18.03
CA GLY A 452 -36.82 34.66 16.64
C GLY A 452 -35.39 35.19 16.46
N THR A 453 -35.02 35.42 15.20
CA THR A 453 -33.68 35.91 14.81
C THR A 453 -33.23 37.17 15.56
N PRO A 454 -34.08 38.21 15.78
CA PRO A 454 -33.67 39.39 16.54
C PRO A 454 -33.29 39.10 17.99
N ALA A 455 -33.96 38.13 18.63
CA ALA A 455 -33.61 37.71 19.99
C ALA A 455 -32.31 36.90 19.99
N PHE A 456 -32.13 36.00 19.01
CA PHE A 456 -30.88 35.27 18.82
C PHE A 456 -29.68 36.22 18.65
N GLU A 457 -29.81 37.25 17.81
CA GLU A 457 -28.73 38.23 17.58
C GLU A 457 -28.39 39.04 18.83
N ARG A 458 -29.38 39.38 19.67
CA ARG A 458 -29.13 40.02 20.97
C ARG A 458 -28.36 39.07 21.89
N SER A 459 -28.84 37.84 22.06
CA SER A 459 -28.16 36.84 22.89
C SER A 459 -26.76 36.50 22.38
N LEU A 460 -26.53 36.54 21.06
CA LEU A 460 -25.21 36.40 20.47
C LEU A 460 -24.27 37.54 20.88
N ARG A 461 -24.74 38.79 20.86
CA ARG A 461 -23.97 39.95 21.33
C ARG A 461 -23.69 39.88 22.83
N ASP A 462 -24.69 39.52 23.63
CA ASP A 462 -24.55 39.38 25.07
C ASP A 462 -23.52 38.29 25.41
N LYS A 463 -23.55 37.16 24.69
CA LYS A 463 -22.56 36.09 24.84
C LYS A 463 -21.15 36.54 24.44
N MET A 464 -20.99 37.28 23.34
CA MET A 464 -19.69 37.83 22.95
C MET A 464 -19.12 38.77 24.04
N ALA A 465 -19.97 39.62 24.63
CA ALA A 465 -19.58 40.49 25.75
C ALA A 465 -19.22 39.69 27.01
N GLN A 466 -20.03 38.67 27.36
CA GLN A 466 -19.78 37.79 28.50
C GLN A 466 -18.43 37.06 28.39
N LEU A 467 -18.06 36.64 27.18
CA LEU A 467 -16.79 35.96 26.91
C LEU A 467 -15.61 36.93 26.69
N GLY A 468 -15.85 38.25 26.74
CA GLY A 468 -14.81 39.27 26.56
C GLY A 468 -14.20 39.27 25.16
N LEU A 469 -14.97 38.98 24.12
CA LEU A 469 -14.50 38.85 22.74
C LEU A 469 -14.38 40.23 22.06
N MET A 470 -13.32 40.96 22.43
CA MET A 470 -13.11 42.36 22.02
C MET A 470 -12.77 42.54 20.53
N HIS A 471 -12.34 41.48 19.85
CA HIS A 471 -11.91 41.49 18.45
C HIS A 471 -12.72 40.52 17.60
N THR A 472 -14.01 40.38 17.93
CA THR A 472 -14.92 39.46 17.26
C THR A 472 -16.19 40.17 16.82
N THR A 473 -16.54 40.01 15.54
CA THR A 473 -17.80 40.47 14.97
C THR A 473 -18.49 39.27 14.32
N LEU A 474 -19.71 38.95 14.76
CA LEU A 474 -20.57 37.94 14.15
C LEU A 474 -21.88 38.61 13.69
N ARG A 475 -22.16 38.53 12.38
CA ARG A 475 -23.33 39.12 11.74
C ARG A 475 -24.45 38.12 11.51
N GLU A 476 -24.12 36.83 11.41
CA GLU A 476 -25.05 35.77 11.07
C GLU A 476 -24.58 34.41 11.65
N PRO A 477 -25.46 33.40 11.80
CA PRO A 477 -25.21 32.21 12.63
C PRO A 477 -24.38 31.10 11.96
N THR A 478 -24.08 31.21 10.67
CA THR A 478 -23.50 30.12 9.87
C THR A 478 -22.01 30.29 9.62
N GLY A 479 -21.52 31.52 9.45
CA GLY A 479 -20.16 31.80 8.98
C GLY A 479 -20.02 31.89 7.46
N LEU A 480 -21.12 32.04 6.73
CA LEU A 480 -21.10 32.35 5.30
C LEU A 480 -20.65 33.79 5.02
N SER A 481 -20.96 34.72 5.94
CA SER A 481 -20.56 36.11 5.77
C SER A 481 -19.07 36.29 6.01
N PRO A 482 -18.31 36.94 5.09
CA PRO A 482 -16.93 37.31 5.35
C PRO A 482 -16.80 38.38 6.44
N ALA A 483 -17.92 39.02 6.82
CA ALA A 483 -17.97 39.96 7.94
C ALA A 483 -18.00 39.24 9.31
N ASN A 484 -18.18 37.91 9.35
CA ASN A 484 -17.93 37.13 10.55
C ASN A 484 -16.43 36.97 10.74
N ARG A 485 -15.85 37.85 11.55
CA ARG A 485 -14.40 37.97 11.78
C ARG A 485 -14.08 37.79 13.25
N SER A 486 -12.94 37.19 13.53
CA SER A 486 -12.41 37.01 14.88
C SER A 486 -10.90 36.85 14.82
N THR A 487 -10.26 36.75 15.98
CA THR A 487 -8.83 36.51 16.15
C THR A 487 -8.59 35.08 16.65
N ALA A 488 -7.37 34.55 16.52
CA ALA A 488 -7.09 33.23 17.07
C ALA A 488 -7.25 33.21 18.60
N ALA A 489 -6.94 34.31 19.29
CA ALA A 489 -7.12 34.49 20.72
C ALA A 489 -8.60 34.49 21.15
N ASP A 490 -9.47 35.21 20.44
CA ASP A 490 -10.91 35.20 20.76
C ASP A 490 -11.56 33.85 20.43
N ILE A 491 -11.12 33.19 19.35
CA ILE A 491 -11.57 31.84 19.02
C ILE A 491 -11.15 30.83 20.10
N GLU A 492 -9.98 30.97 20.71
CA GLU A 492 -9.57 30.12 21.84
C GLU A 492 -10.54 30.27 23.02
N ARG A 493 -10.93 31.50 23.37
CA ARG A 493 -11.94 31.76 24.41
C ARG A 493 -13.29 31.12 24.07
N ILE A 494 -13.71 31.21 22.81
CA ILE A 494 -14.92 30.54 22.31
C ILE A 494 -14.82 29.03 22.51
N VAL A 495 -13.68 28.42 22.16
CA VAL A 495 -13.48 26.96 22.30
C VAL A 495 -13.43 26.55 23.77
N ASN A 496 -12.76 27.31 24.61
CA ASN A 496 -12.68 27.04 26.04
C ASN A 496 -14.07 27.11 26.70
N ALA A 497 -14.86 28.13 26.37
CA ALA A 497 -16.26 28.24 26.82
C ALA A 497 -17.12 27.09 26.28
N ALA A 498 -16.99 26.76 24.99
CA ALA A 498 -17.77 25.71 24.34
C ALA A 498 -17.50 24.31 24.92
N ALA A 499 -16.32 24.10 25.54
CA ALA A 499 -15.98 22.84 26.21
C ALA A 499 -16.83 22.57 27.46
N ALA A 500 -17.52 23.58 28.01
CA ALA A 500 -18.45 23.41 29.12
C ALA A 500 -19.81 22.80 28.69
N TYR A 501 -20.05 22.63 27.38
CA TYR A 501 -21.30 22.13 26.81
C TYR A 501 -21.13 20.68 26.35
N PRO A 502 -21.70 19.68 27.07
CA PRO A 502 -21.56 18.27 26.71
C PRO A 502 -22.08 17.96 25.30
N GLU A 503 -23.13 18.64 24.85
CA GLU A 503 -23.68 18.51 23.51
C GLU A 503 -22.66 18.92 22.44
N ILE A 504 -21.95 20.03 22.66
CA ILE A 504 -20.94 20.50 21.71
C ILE A 504 -19.79 19.51 21.63
N ALA A 505 -19.27 19.05 22.77
CA ALA A 505 -18.20 18.05 22.81
C ALA A 505 -18.62 16.75 22.10
N ARG A 506 -19.77 16.19 22.48
CA ARG A 506 -20.31 14.94 21.91
C ARG A 506 -20.55 15.05 20.40
N ASP A 507 -21.24 16.09 19.96
CA ASP A 507 -21.71 16.18 18.59
C ASP A 507 -20.58 16.63 17.63
N SER A 508 -19.62 17.41 18.11
CA SER A 508 -18.46 17.83 17.31
C SER A 508 -17.38 16.75 17.15
N THR A 509 -17.39 15.72 17.99
CA THR A 509 -16.41 14.61 17.99
C THR A 509 -16.98 13.29 17.48
N ARG A 510 -18.24 13.28 17.01
CA ARG A 510 -18.81 12.11 16.35
C ARG A 510 -18.25 11.98 14.92
N PRO A 511 -17.66 10.82 14.51
CA PRO A 511 -17.04 10.69 13.19
C PRO A 511 -18.04 10.69 12.01
N ALA A 512 -19.19 10.07 12.21
CA ALA A 512 -20.27 9.98 11.23
C ALA A 512 -21.58 9.60 11.91
N GLU A 513 -22.70 9.93 11.29
CA GLU A 513 -24.03 9.49 11.74
C GLU A 513 -25.00 9.43 10.57
N THR A 514 -25.97 8.52 10.65
CA THR A 514 -27.13 8.50 9.77
C THR A 514 -28.31 9.08 10.53
N VAL A 515 -28.90 10.14 9.99
CA VAL A 515 -30.03 10.86 10.57
C VAL A 515 -31.28 10.53 9.77
N ASN A 516 -32.32 10.05 10.44
CA ASN A 516 -33.62 9.85 9.83
C ASN A 516 -34.41 11.16 9.89
N ILE A 517 -34.85 11.64 8.73
CA ILE A 517 -35.74 12.79 8.61
C ILE A 517 -37.00 12.38 7.84
N GLU A 518 -38.05 13.19 7.92
CA GLU A 518 -39.23 13.05 7.07
C GLU A 518 -38.80 13.18 5.60
N GLY A 519 -38.80 12.07 4.86
CA GLY A 519 -38.32 12.00 3.47
C GLY A 519 -37.10 11.09 3.23
N GLY A 520 -36.48 10.53 4.28
CA GLY A 520 -35.44 9.49 4.14
C GLY A 520 -34.32 9.56 5.17
N ALA A 521 -33.37 8.63 5.06
CA ALA A 521 -32.16 8.61 5.88
C ALA A 521 -31.03 9.38 5.19
N LEU A 522 -30.46 10.36 5.89
CA LEU A 522 -29.31 11.15 5.41
C LEU A 522 -28.04 10.73 6.14
N HIS A 523 -26.99 10.42 5.39
CA HIS A 523 -25.69 10.06 5.96
C HIS A 523 -24.76 11.28 6.01
N TYR A 524 -24.28 11.59 7.20
CA TYR A 524 -23.36 12.69 7.45
C TYR A 524 -22.03 12.20 8.02
N ARG A 525 -20.97 12.91 7.66
CA ARG A 525 -19.62 12.69 8.19
C ARG A 525 -19.09 13.96 8.83
N ASN A 526 -18.22 13.78 9.81
CA ASN A 526 -17.51 14.90 10.41
C ASN A 526 -16.63 15.59 9.37
N THR A 527 -16.68 16.90 9.35
CA THR A 527 -15.84 17.73 8.46
C THR A 527 -14.38 17.74 8.88
N ASN A 528 -14.06 17.41 10.13
CA ASN A 528 -12.70 17.21 10.58
C ASN A 528 -12.28 15.74 10.36
N PRO A 529 -11.38 15.45 9.41
CA PRO A 529 -10.95 14.09 9.13
C PRO A 529 -10.11 13.47 10.26
N LEU A 530 -9.66 14.26 11.25
CA LEU A 530 -8.89 13.78 12.41
C LEU A 530 -9.79 13.16 13.49
N VAL A 531 -11.09 13.47 13.48
CA VAL A 531 -12.05 12.90 14.45
C VAL A 531 -12.18 11.39 14.21
N GLY A 532 -11.95 10.61 15.27
CA GLY A 532 -11.94 9.14 15.22
C GLY A 532 -10.66 8.52 14.64
N ARG A 533 -9.65 9.32 14.25
CA ARG A 533 -8.34 8.79 13.84
C ARG A 533 -7.54 8.32 15.05
N ARG A 534 -6.84 7.20 14.89
CA ARG A 534 -5.92 6.68 15.91
C ARG A 534 -4.83 7.71 16.22
N GLY A 535 -4.59 7.94 17.51
CA GLY A 535 -3.58 8.89 18.00
C GLY A 535 -4.10 10.32 18.20
N TRP A 536 -5.38 10.59 17.92
CA TRP A 536 -6.01 11.88 18.16
C TRP A 536 -7.18 11.73 19.15
N ASP A 537 -6.96 12.15 20.39
CA ASP A 537 -8.01 12.22 21.42
C ASP A 537 -8.66 13.60 21.40
N ILE A 538 -9.58 13.81 20.45
CA ILE A 538 -10.25 15.09 20.23
C ILE A 538 -11.49 15.17 21.11
N GLN A 539 -11.53 16.19 21.97
CA GLN A 539 -12.60 16.46 22.93
C GLN A 539 -13.64 17.47 22.39
N LEU A 540 -13.22 18.34 21.48
CA LEU A 540 -14.09 19.28 20.75
C LEU A 540 -13.41 19.64 19.42
N SER A 541 -14.19 19.80 18.34
CA SER A 541 -13.62 20.22 17.05
C SER A 541 -14.58 21.06 16.20
N LYS A 542 -14.07 22.05 15.49
CA LYS A 542 -14.85 22.69 14.41
C LYS A 542 -13.95 23.08 13.24
N THR A 543 -14.45 22.86 12.03
CA THR A 543 -13.81 23.32 10.79
C THR A 543 -14.56 24.50 10.19
N GLY A 544 -13.88 25.27 9.34
CA GLY A 544 -14.48 26.29 8.49
C GLY A 544 -13.75 26.39 7.16
N MET A 545 -14.48 26.70 6.09
CA MET A 545 -13.88 26.98 4.79
C MET A 545 -14.73 28.00 4.04
N SER A 546 -14.10 29.05 3.53
CA SER A 546 -14.68 29.95 2.54
C SER A 546 -13.57 30.59 1.70
N PRO A 547 -13.89 31.17 0.52
CA PRO A 547 -12.89 31.89 -0.28
C PRO A 547 -12.18 33.00 0.51
N ALA A 548 -12.91 33.72 1.38
CA ALA A 548 -12.36 34.81 2.17
C ALA A 548 -11.58 34.35 3.41
N ALA A 549 -12.01 33.26 4.06
CA ALA A 549 -11.40 32.74 5.29
C ALA A 549 -10.22 31.80 5.05
N GLY A 550 -10.12 31.20 3.84
CA GLY A 550 -9.28 30.02 3.63
C GLY A 550 -9.82 28.84 4.43
N ARG A 551 -8.94 27.90 4.84
CA ARG A 551 -9.30 26.80 5.75
C ARG A 551 -9.07 27.23 7.19
N CYS A 552 -10.05 26.97 8.05
CA CYS A 552 -9.99 27.18 9.49
C CYS A 552 -10.25 25.86 10.22
N LEU A 553 -9.55 25.64 11.33
CA LEU A 553 -9.71 24.49 12.21
C LEU A 553 -9.50 24.92 13.65
N VAL A 554 -10.39 24.48 14.53
CA VAL A 554 -10.20 24.53 15.97
C VAL A 554 -10.40 23.16 16.56
N MET A 555 -9.58 22.81 17.55
CA MET A 555 -9.71 21.56 18.29
C MET A 555 -9.31 21.76 19.74
N ARG A 556 -10.03 21.11 20.66
CA ARG A 556 -9.52 20.75 21.98
C ARG A 556 -9.12 19.29 21.94
N VAL A 557 -7.85 19.01 22.21
CA VAL A 557 -7.26 17.66 22.07
C VAL A 557 -6.50 17.30 23.34
N ARG A 558 -6.65 16.06 23.79
CA ARG A 558 -5.89 15.53 24.92
C ARG A 558 -4.59 14.92 24.44
N VAL A 559 -3.48 15.43 24.96
CA VAL A 559 -2.11 15.03 24.61
C VAL A 559 -1.34 14.80 25.91
N GLN A 560 -0.88 13.57 26.13
CA GLN A 560 -0.09 13.19 27.32
C GLN A 560 -0.72 13.64 28.66
N GLY A 561 -2.05 13.52 28.76
CA GLY A 561 -2.80 13.91 29.96
C GLY A 561 -3.11 15.40 30.10
N ARG A 562 -2.71 16.24 29.13
CA ARG A 562 -3.05 17.68 29.08
C ARG A 562 -4.07 17.95 27.99
N ASP A 563 -5.02 18.83 28.25
CA ASP A 563 -5.94 19.33 27.23
C ASP A 563 -5.33 20.56 26.56
N LEU A 564 -5.12 20.50 25.24
CA LEU A 564 -4.61 21.60 24.44
C LEU A 564 -5.69 22.14 23.53
N THR A 565 -5.79 23.46 23.43
CA THR A 565 -6.63 24.16 22.46
C THR A 565 -5.77 24.59 21.28
N LEU A 566 -6.11 24.12 20.08
CA LEU A 566 -5.51 24.51 18.80
C LEU A 566 -6.47 25.41 18.04
N VAL A 567 -5.96 26.52 17.51
CA VAL A 567 -6.67 27.41 16.61
C VAL A 567 -5.79 27.68 15.39
N LEU A 568 -6.27 27.28 14.21
CA LEU A 568 -5.60 27.46 12.92
C LEU A 568 -6.53 28.20 11.98
N LEU A 569 -6.18 29.43 11.59
CA LEU A 569 -6.97 30.25 10.68
C LEU A 569 -6.18 30.53 9.40
N LYS A 570 -6.89 30.61 8.27
CA LYS A 570 -6.32 30.93 6.95
C LYS A 570 -5.19 29.97 6.54
N ALA A 571 -5.43 28.67 6.67
CA ALA A 571 -4.56 27.62 6.12
C ALA A 571 -4.58 27.58 4.59
N ARG A 572 -3.44 27.16 4.00
CA ARG A 572 -3.25 27.08 2.54
C ARG A 572 -4.24 26.07 1.93
N GLN A 573 -4.77 26.39 0.75
CA GLN A 573 -5.41 25.38 -0.08
C GLN A 573 -4.31 24.47 -0.66
N GLN A 574 -4.38 23.16 -0.42
CA GLN A 574 -3.63 22.25 -1.28
C GLN A 574 -4.21 22.40 -2.70
N PRO A 575 -3.38 22.58 -3.74
CA PRO A 575 -3.88 22.45 -5.10
C PRO A 575 -4.49 21.06 -5.24
N ALA A 576 -5.69 21.02 -5.82
CA ALA A 576 -6.48 19.82 -6.04
C ALA A 576 -5.74 18.76 -6.86
#